data_AF-A0A4U1BWB1-F1
#
_entry.id   AF-A0A4U1BWB1-F1
#
_cell.length_a   1.000
_cell.length_b   1.000
_cell.length_c   1.000
_cell.angle_alpha   90.00
_cell.angle_beta   90.00
_cell.angle_gamma   90.00
#
_symmetry.space_group_name_H-M   'P 1'
#
loop_
_entity.id
_entity.type
_entity.pdbx_description
1 polymer ?
#
loop_
_entity_poly.entity_id
_entity_poly.type
_entity_poly.pdbx_seq_one_letter_code
_entity_poly.pdbx_strand_id
1 'polypeptide(L)'
;MKATIIKSILAAFIIIICVNAKSKAQTYYPVYLCDGGTANLHTPEEVGLTNGDQVYWYLEGVEVDVKTFNGTANTTNITTPNNLGAGVHNYTNRIKSKDGCWGDMSDAFPVYQLPTKTLALTKSIASYCGSDASLNSVITATTTPAQTLPDGIEYAYVWTATKNTAAVPSISTIGTDLASQSAINTFTLNTTDAGIYVFNATVKYVKTTGNTGALKSGDSNGCEVTAATTQTVTVTPKPVRPTIVVQ
;
A
#
# COMPACT_ATOMS: atom_id res chain seq x y z
N MET A 1 -62.35 -14.43 1.04
CA MET A 1 -61.01 -14.24 1.64
C MET A 1 -59.93 -14.18 0.55
N LYS A 2 -59.74 -13.03 -0.13
CA LYS A 2 -58.67 -12.83 -1.13
C LYS A 2 -58.43 -11.33 -1.35
N ALA A 3 -57.76 -10.64 -0.42
CA ALA A 3 -57.33 -9.25 -0.65
C ALA A 3 -56.28 -8.71 0.33
N THR A 4 -55.96 -9.41 1.42
CA THR A 4 -55.21 -8.78 2.54
C THR A 4 -53.73 -9.17 2.61
N ILE A 5 -53.29 -10.24 1.93
CA ILE A 5 -51.91 -10.77 2.05
C ILE A 5 -50.91 -10.09 1.08
N ILE A 6 -51.38 -9.42 0.01
CA ILE A 6 -50.51 -8.84 -1.03
C ILE A 6 -49.93 -7.47 -0.64
N LYS A 7 -50.57 -6.71 0.28
CA LYS A 7 -50.12 -5.35 0.64
C LYS A 7 -48.96 -5.30 1.64
N SER A 8 -48.72 -6.35 2.43
CA SER A 8 -47.66 -6.35 3.45
C SER A 8 -46.29 -6.79 2.92
N ILE A 9 -46.22 -7.48 1.79
CA ILE A 9 -44.95 -7.93 1.18
C ILE A 9 -44.30 -6.79 0.38
N LEU A 10 -45.10 -5.91 -0.25
CA LEU A 10 -44.58 -4.79 -1.04
C LEU A 10 -43.89 -3.71 -0.19
N ALA A 11 -44.40 -3.47 1.04
CA ALA A 11 -43.82 -2.47 1.95
C ALA A 11 -42.49 -2.93 2.57
N ALA A 12 -42.31 -4.24 2.79
CA ALA A 12 -41.05 -4.80 3.29
C ALA A 12 -39.96 -4.85 2.20
N PHE A 13 -40.33 -5.03 0.92
CA PHE A 13 -39.38 -5.09 -0.18
C PHE A 13 -38.79 -3.71 -0.54
N ILE A 14 -39.56 -2.63 -0.37
CA ILE A 14 -39.10 -1.25 -0.65
C ILE A 14 -38.09 -0.77 0.41
N ILE A 15 -38.25 -1.16 1.68
CA ILE A 15 -37.31 -0.78 2.74
C ILE A 15 -35.95 -1.50 2.58
N ILE A 16 -35.92 -2.73 2.06
CA ILE A 16 -34.67 -3.50 1.86
C ILE A 16 -33.85 -2.97 0.65
N ILE A 17 -34.51 -2.35 -0.35
CA ILE A 17 -33.82 -1.79 -1.52
C ILE A 17 -33.19 -0.41 -1.20
N CYS A 18 -33.72 0.35 -0.24
CA CYS A 18 -33.17 1.67 0.12
C CYS A 18 -31.92 1.62 1.02
N VAL A 19 -31.55 0.47 1.61
CA VAL A 19 -30.37 0.37 2.49
C VAL A 19 -29.10 -0.08 1.75
N ASN A 20 -29.20 -0.53 0.49
CA ASN A 20 -28.11 -1.28 -0.17
C ASN A 20 -27.41 -0.59 -1.36
N ALA A 21 -27.44 0.74 -1.48
CA ALA A 21 -26.66 1.40 -2.54
C ALA A 21 -26.23 2.83 -2.21
N LYS A 22 -25.58 3.04 -1.05
CA LYS A 22 -24.48 4.01 -1.05
C LYS A 22 -23.23 3.23 -1.45
N SER A 23 -23.10 2.93 -2.74
CA SER A 23 -21.78 2.64 -3.31
C SER A 23 -20.94 3.88 -3.00
N LYS A 24 -20.07 3.79 -1.98
CA LYS A 24 -19.02 4.78 -1.85
C LYS A 24 -18.24 4.70 -3.15
N ALA A 25 -18.34 5.74 -3.99
CA ALA A 25 -17.50 5.84 -5.16
C ALA A 25 -16.05 5.78 -4.65
N GLN A 26 -15.32 4.71 -5.02
CA GLN A 26 -13.91 4.58 -4.67
C GLN A 26 -13.19 5.81 -5.22
N THR A 27 -12.60 6.59 -4.32
CA THR A 27 -11.88 7.79 -4.71
C THR A 27 -10.44 7.40 -4.98
N TYR A 28 -10.11 7.23 -6.26
CA TYR A 28 -8.73 7.01 -6.68
C TYR A 28 -8.06 8.33 -7.02
N TYR A 29 -6.83 8.48 -6.54
CA TYR A 29 -5.99 9.62 -6.85
C TYR A 29 -5.14 9.34 -8.11
N PRO A 30 -4.96 10.33 -9.00
CA PRO A 30 -4.09 10.19 -10.17
C PRO A 30 -2.64 9.83 -9.82
N VAL A 31 -2.16 10.33 -8.68
CA VAL A 31 -0.79 10.10 -8.20
C VAL A 31 -0.79 9.88 -6.69
N TYR A 32 -0.05 8.86 -6.26
CA TYR A 32 0.32 8.57 -4.88
C TYR A 32 1.83 8.72 -4.74
N LEU A 33 2.27 9.45 -3.72
CA LEU A 33 3.66 9.67 -3.37
C LEU A 33 3.96 9.07 -2.00
N CYS A 34 5.17 8.56 -1.80
CA CYS A 34 5.63 8.10 -0.48
C CYS A 34 7.17 8.10 -0.39
N ASP A 35 7.73 8.06 0.83
CA ASP A 35 9.17 8.06 1.14
C ASP A 35 10.00 9.06 0.30
N GLY A 36 9.53 10.30 0.23
CA GLY A 36 10.18 11.35 -0.54
C GLY A 36 10.02 11.26 -2.05
N GLY A 37 9.09 10.43 -2.53
CA GLY A 37 8.70 10.38 -3.93
C GLY A 37 8.18 11.74 -4.41
N THR A 38 8.46 12.06 -5.67
CA THR A 38 8.00 13.29 -6.32
C THR A 38 7.25 12.97 -7.62
N ALA A 39 6.45 13.92 -8.09
CA ALA A 39 5.82 13.88 -9.39
C ALA A 39 6.15 15.14 -10.20
N ASN A 40 6.43 14.95 -11.48
CA ASN A 40 6.47 16.05 -12.44
C ASN A 40 5.05 16.29 -12.93
N LEU A 41 4.54 17.48 -12.69
CA LEU A 41 3.23 17.94 -13.14
C LEU A 41 3.44 18.80 -14.40
N HIS A 42 2.55 18.61 -15.37
CA HIS A 42 2.60 19.25 -16.68
C HIS A 42 1.22 19.86 -16.99
N THR A 43 1.21 21.03 -17.61
CA THR A 43 -0.02 21.64 -18.13
C THR A 43 -0.21 21.18 -19.58
N PRO A 44 -1.26 20.42 -19.93
CA PRO A 44 -1.47 19.94 -21.30
C PRO A 44 -1.55 21.07 -22.34
N GLU A 45 -1.97 22.26 -21.92
CA GLU A 45 -2.10 23.47 -22.73
C GLU A 45 -0.75 24.07 -23.13
N GLU A 46 0.38 23.56 -22.63
CA GLU A 46 1.73 24.05 -22.97
C GLU A 46 1.95 24.04 -24.50
N VAL A 47 1.35 23.10 -25.21
CA VAL A 47 1.40 22.99 -26.68
C VAL A 47 0.84 24.21 -27.42
N GLY A 48 -0.01 25.00 -26.75
CA GLY A 48 -0.61 26.22 -27.28
C GLY A 48 0.08 27.52 -26.83
N LEU A 49 1.10 27.42 -25.97
CA LEU A 49 1.77 28.60 -25.44
C LEU A 49 2.72 29.24 -26.46
N THR A 50 2.84 30.56 -26.36
CA THR A 50 3.84 31.35 -27.08
C THR A 50 5.03 31.67 -26.17
N ASN A 51 6.23 31.78 -26.75
CA ASN A 51 7.43 32.17 -26.00
C ASN A 51 7.17 33.47 -25.21
N GLY A 52 7.40 33.43 -23.89
CA GLY A 52 7.12 34.50 -22.94
C GLY A 52 5.81 34.36 -22.16
N ASP A 53 4.92 33.44 -22.54
CA ASP A 53 3.76 33.08 -21.70
C ASP A 53 4.24 32.46 -20.38
N GLN A 54 3.45 32.65 -19.33
CA GLN A 54 3.79 32.21 -17.98
C GLN A 54 2.74 31.25 -17.42
N VAL A 55 3.18 30.16 -16.82
CA VAL A 55 2.33 29.21 -16.09
C VAL A 55 2.58 29.41 -14.59
N TYR A 56 1.56 29.87 -13.89
CA TYR A 56 1.56 30.05 -12.45
C TYR A 56 1.00 28.79 -11.80
N TRP A 57 1.76 28.19 -10.89
CA TRP A 57 1.38 26.99 -10.18
C TRP A 57 0.97 27.31 -8.76
N TYR A 58 -0.09 26.64 -8.30
CA TYR A 58 -0.64 26.82 -6.98
C TYR A 58 -0.74 25.46 -6.28
N LEU A 59 -0.46 25.46 -4.98
CA LEU A 59 -0.77 24.36 -4.06
C LEU A 59 -1.80 24.89 -3.06
N GLU A 60 -2.98 24.28 -3.04
CA GLU A 60 -4.07 24.67 -2.12
C GLU A 60 -4.45 26.15 -2.22
N GLY A 61 -4.36 26.71 -3.44
CA GLY A 61 -4.65 28.12 -3.73
C GLY A 61 -3.51 29.10 -3.42
N VAL A 62 -2.38 28.63 -2.90
CA VAL A 62 -1.18 29.44 -2.66
C VAL A 62 -0.21 29.26 -3.82
N GLU A 63 0.29 30.37 -4.39
CA GLU A 63 1.29 30.32 -5.47
C GLU A 63 2.57 29.67 -4.95
N VAL A 64 3.07 28.67 -5.68
CA VAL A 64 4.29 27.94 -5.33
C VAL A 64 5.41 28.10 -6.35
N ASP A 65 5.07 28.42 -7.60
CA ASP A 65 6.05 28.59 -8.67
C ASP A 65 5.47 29.34 -9.87
N VAL A 66 6.33 29.95 -10.67
CA VAL A 66 5.98 30.59 -11.94
C VAL A 66 7.00 30.20 -12.99
N LYS A 67 6.54 29.53 -14.06
CA LYS A 67 7.39 29.10 -15.16
C LYS A 67 7.11 29.92 -16.41
N THR A 68 8.17 30.43 -17.04
CA THR A 68 8.04 31.13 -18.33
C THR A 68 8.34 30.15 -19.46
N PHE A 69 7.38 29.97 -20.37
CA PHE A 69 7.55 29.13 -21.54
C PHE A 69 8.55 29.77 -22.50
N ASN A 70 9.55 29.00 -22.94
CA ASN A 70 10.63 29.48 -23.79
C ASN A 70 10.60 28.91 -25.22
N GLY A 71 9.49 28.28 -25.63
CA GLY A 71 9.37 27.56 -26.90
C GLY A 71 9.84 26.10 -26.85
N THR A 72 10.33 25.60 -25.70
CA THR A 72 10.73 24.20 -25.50
C THR A 72 9.71 23.46 -24.64
N ALA A 73 9.33 22.26 -25.06
CA ALA A 73 8.39 21.42 -24.32
C ALA A 73 8.90 21.08 -22.90
N ASN A 74 7.96 20.90 -21.97
CA ASN A 74 8.12 20.59 -20.56
C ASN A 74 8.84 21.66 -19.72
N THR A 75 9.10 22.85 -20.28
CA THR A 75 9.77 23.91 -19.54
C THR A 75 8.87 24.59 -18.50
N THR A 76 7.56 24.37 -18.60
CA THR A 76 6.60 24.88 -17.61
C THR A 76 6.23 23.90 -16.52
N ASN A 77 6.84 22.71 -16.52
CA ASN A 77 6.56 21.68 -15.52
C ASN A 77 7.08 22.08 -14.14
N ILE A 78 6.40 21.58 -13.10
CA ILE A 78 6.89 21.62 -11.73
C ILE A 78 7.12 20.21 -11.21
N THR A 79 8.05 20.08 -10.27
CA THR A 79 8.23 18.85 -9.49
C THR A 79 7.65 19.08 -8.11
N THR A 80 6.75 18.20 -7.67
CA THR A 80 6.21 18.27 -6.31
C THR A 80 7.34 18.16 -5.28
N PRO A 81 7.24 18.84 -4.12
CA PRO A 81 8.22 18.67 -3.05
C PRO A 81 8.32 17.22 -2.57
N ASN A 82 9.49 16.81 -2.11
CA ASN A 82 9.73 15.46 -1.54
C ASN A 82 9.39 15.38 -0.04
N ASN A 83 8.84 16.43 0.54
CA ASN A 83 8.55 16.55 1.97
C ASN A 83 7.10 16.96 2.24
N LEU A 84 6.18 16.62 1.33
CA LEU A 84 4.75 16.81 1.56
C LEU A 84 4.30 16.05 2.81
N GLY A 85 3.43 16.66 3.61
CA GLY A 85 2.75 15.96 4.70
C GLY A 85 1.80 14.90 4.16
N ALA A 86 1.49 13.86 4.95
CA ALA A 86 0.53 12.85 4.52
C ALA A 86 -0.87 13.45 4.27
N GLY A 87 -1.56 12.99 3.22
CA GLY A 87 -2.87 13.50 2.82
C GLY A 87 -2.93 13.96 1.36
N VAL A 88 -4.04 14.62 1.00
CA VAL A 88 -4.31 15.13 -0.35
C VAL A 88 -3.70 16.53 -0.49
N HIS A 89 -2.99 16.75 -1.59
CA HIS A 89 -2.42 18.03 -2.01
C HIS A 89 -2.99 18.40 -3.38
N ASN A 90 -3.80 19.45 -3.44
CA ASN A 90 -4.47 19.87 -4.66
C ASN A 90 -3.62 20.92 -5.39
N TYR A 91 -3.15 20.56 -6.58
CA TYR A 91 -2.44 21.48 -7.47
C TYR A 91 -3.39 22.08 -8.49
N THR A 92 -3.28 23.39 -8.71
CA THR A 92 -3.92 24.06 -9.84
C THR A 92 -2.88 24.89 -10.57
N ASN A 93 -3.20 25.29 -11.80
CA ASN A 93 -2.39 26.26 -12.51
C ASN A 93 -3.25 27.31 -13.22
N ARG A 94 -2.61 28.41 -13.61
CA ARG A 94 -3.22 29.46 -14.41
C ARG A 94 -2.20 30.01 -15.38
N ILE A 95 -2.62 30.26 -16.61
CA ILE A 95 -1.76 30.81 -17.65
C ILE A 95 -1.94 32.33 -17.73
N LYS A 96 -0.82 33.05 -17.84
CA LYS A 96 -0.77 34.46 -18.20
C LYS A 96 -0.05 34.59 -19.54
N SER A 97 -0.71 35.19 -20.52
CA SER A 97 -0.04 35.44 -21.80
C SER A 97 1.09 36.44 -21.64
N LYS A 98 2.06 36.41 -22.56
CA LYS A 98 3.16 37.39 -22.64
C LYS A 98 2.66 38.84 -22.72
N ASP A 99 1.46 39.02 -23.26
CA ASP A 99 0.80 40.33 -23.43
C ASP A 99 -0.02 40.73 -22.18
N GLY A 100 -0.03 39.90 -21.14
CA GLY A 100 -0.57 40.20 -19.82
C GLY A 100 -1.99 39.72 -19.54
N CYS A 101 -2.62 38.98 -20.46
CA CYS A 101 -3.97 38.45 -20.28
C CYS A 101 -3.96 37.19 -19.41
N TRP A 102 -4.88 37.11 -18.45
CA TRP A 102 -5.03 35.94 -17.59
C TRP A 102 -6.09 34.98 -18.15
N GLY A 103 -5.76 33.69 -18.23
CA GLY A 103 -6.73 32.61 -18.50
C GLY A 103 -7.54 32.24 -17.26
N ASP A 104 -8.34 31.17 -17.31
CA ASP A 104 -9.02 30.64 -16.13
C ASP A 104 -8.08 29.73 -15.30
N MET A 105 -8.43 29.49 -14.04
CA MET A 105 -7.73 28.50 -13.21
C MET A 105 -8.08 27.10 -13.69
N SER A 106 -7.11 26.19 -13.72
CA SER A 106 -7.35 24.78 -14.02
C SER A 106 -8.23 24.11 -12.96
N ASP A 107 -8.82 22.97 -13.32
CA ASP A 107 -9.34 22.04 -12.32
C ASP A 107 -8.22 21.58 -11.37
N ALA A 108 -8.62 21.21 -10.14
CA ALA A 108 -7.68 20.69 -9.15
C ALA A 108 -7.15 19.31 -9.57
N PHE A 109 -5.83 19.17 -9.59
CA PHE A 109 -5.13 17.91 -9.75
C PHE A 109 -4.68 17.39 -8.38
N PRO A 110 -5.33 16.34 -7.83
CA PRO A 110 -5.02 15.86 -6.50
C PRO A 110 -3.81 14.91 -6.51
N VAL A 111 -2.82 15.19 -5.66
CA VAL A 111 -1.67 14.34 -5.38
C VAL A 111 -1.80 13.83 -3.95
N TYR A 112 -1.81 12.51 -3.74
CA TYR A 112 -1.92 11.94 -2.40
C TYR A 112 -0.55 11.53 -1.86
N GLN A 113 -0.11 12.12 -0.75
CA GLN A 113 1.06 11.65 -0.02
C GLN A 113 0.64 10.56 0.98
N LEU A 114 1.10 9.32 0.77
CA LEU A 114 0.83 8.22 1.69
C LEU A 114 1.56 8.43 3.03
N PRO A 115 0.93 8.01 4.14
CA PRO A 115 1.58 8.07 5.44
C PRO A 115 2.76 7.10 5.53
N THR A 116 3.69 7.40 6.42
CA THR A 116 4.69 6.43 6.86
C THR A 116 4.02 5.24 7.56
N LYS A 117 4.71 4.12 7.66
CA LYS A 117 4.21 2.89 8.29
C LYS A 117 5.30 2.18 9.07
N THR A 118 4.89 1.38 10.05
CA THR A 118 5.77 0.45 10.77
C THR A 118 5.35 -0.99 10.49
N LEU A 119 6.29 -1.91 10.65
CA LEU A 119 6.07 -3.35 10.50
C LEU A 119 6.58 -4.07 11.76
N ALA A 120 5.68 -4.81 12.41
CA ALA A 120 5.99 -5.62 13.57
C ALA A 120 5.70 -7.10 13.30
N LEU A 121 6.55 -7.98 13.82
CA LEU A 121 6.37 -9.43 13.73
C LEU A 121 6.07 -10.03 15.10
N THR A 122 5.16 -11.01 15.14
CA THR A 122 4.90 -11.86 16.32
C THR A 122 4.86 -13.33 15.89
N LYS A 123 4.90 -14.26 16.85
CA LYS A 123 4.79 -15.71 16.59
C LYS A 123 3.83 -16.36 17.58
N SER A 124 3.11 -17.39 17.14
CA SER A 124 2.16 -18.12 18.00
C SER A 124 2.88 -19.00 19.03
N ILE A 125 3.92 -19.73 18.62
CA ILE A 125 4.72 -20.60 19.51
C ILE A 125 6.21 -20.45 19.20
N ALA A 126 7.05 -20.62 20.22
CA ALA A 126 8.51 -20.47 20.07
C ALA A 126 9.20 -21.76 19.57
N SER A 127 8.57 -22.91 19.75
CA SER A 127 9.13 -24.20 19.35
C SER A 127 8.07 -25.26 19.15
N TYR A 128 8.30 -26.20 18.23
CA TYR A 128 7.47 -27.39 18.07
C TYR A 128 8.28 -28.60 17.60
N CYS A 129 7.70 -29.80 17.76
CA CYS A 129 8.27 -31.04 17.29
C CYS A 129 8.00 -31.22 15.79
N GLY A 130 9.05 -31.24 14.97
CA GLY A 130 8.91 -31.33 13.51
C GLY A 130 8.24 -32.63 13.03
N SER A 131 8.23 -33.69 13.84
CA SER A 131 7.53 -34.93 13.49
C SER A 131 6.03 -34.93 13.79
N ASP A 132 5.51 -33.89 14.44
CA ASP A 132 4.09 -33.75 14.73
C ASP A 132 3.45 -32.78 13.73
N ALA A 133 2.78 -33.33 12.72
CA ALA A 133 2.14 -32.55 11.66
C ALA A 133 0.97 -31.67 12.14
N SER A 134 0.52 -31.84 13.39
CA SER A 134 -0.51 -30.99 14.00
C SER A 134 0.05 -29.69 14.60
N LEU A 135 1.38 -29.60 14.77
CA LEU A 135 2.04 -28.44 15.33
C LEU A 135 2.65 -27.57 14.23
N ASN A 136 2.50 -26.25 14.39
CA ASN A 136 3.08 -25.25 13.52
C ASN A 136 3.26 -23.95 14.30
N SER A 137 4.12 -23.07 13.78
CA SER A 137 4.21 -21.70 14.25
C SER A 137 3.65 -20.76 13.20
N VAL A 138 2.68 -19.93 13.58
CA VAL A 138 2.18 -18.84 12.75
C VAL A 138 2.96 -17.60 13.11
N ILE A 139 3.69 -17.04 12.14
CA ILE A 139 4.37 -15.76 12.24
C ILE A 139 3.43 -14.71 11.64
N THR A 140 3.07 -13.70 12.42
CA THR A 140 2.14 -12.65 12.01
C THR A 140 2.90 -11.35 11.80
N ALA A 141 2.81 -10.81 10.60
CA ALA A 141 3.23 -9.47 10.24
C ALA A 141 2.05 -8.50 10.39
N THR A 142 2.26 -7.45 11.18
CA THR A 142 1.28 -6.37 11.38
C THR A 142 1.87 -5.04 10.92
N THR A 143 1.26 -4.47 9.89
CA THR A 143 1.62 -3.16 9.36
C THR A 143 0.71 -2.10 9.96
N THR A 144 1.31 -1.04 10.52
CA THR A 144 0.56 0.07 11.12
C THR A 144 0.91 1.37 10.41
N PRO A 145 0.01 1.94 9.59
CA PRO A 145 0.23 3.25 8.99
C PRO A 145 0.02 4.36 10.02
N ALA A 146 0.75 5.47 9.89
CA ALA A 146 0.62 6.63 10.77
C ALA A 146 -0.74 7.35 10.63
N GLN A 147 -1.44 7.13 9.52
CA GLN A 147 -2.78 7.65 9.24
C GLN A 147 -3.59 6.62 8.44
N THR A 148 -4.90 6.79 8.40
CA THR A 148 -5.78 5.94 7.58
C THR A 148 -5.40 6.04 6.10
N LEU A 149 -5.31 4.89 5.43
CA LEU A 149 -5.02 4.85 4.00
C LEU A 149 -6.23 5.30 3.16
N PRO A 150 -5.98 5.94 2.00
CA PRO A 150 -7.03 6.15 1.01
C PRO A 150 -7.45 4.82 0.39
N ASP A 151 -8.66 4.80 -0.19
CA ASP A 151 -9.09 3.68 -1.03
C ASP A 151 -8.11 3.46 -2.20
N GLY A 152 -7.96 2.21 -2.63
CA GLY A 152 -7.12 1.88 -3.78
C GLY A 152 -5.66 1.58 -3.46
N ILE A 153 -5.27 1.61 -2.17
CA ILE A 153 -3.93 1.27 -1.71
C ILE A 153 -3.98 0.08 -0.75
N GLU A 154 -3.09 -0.88 -1.00
CA GLU A 154 -2.95 -2.14 -0.29
C GLU A 154 -1.49 -2.37 0.09
N TYR A 155 -1.23 -3.51 0.73
CA TYR A 155 0.10 -3.94 1.14
C TYR A 155 0.56 -5.15 0.34
N ALA A 156 1.86 -5.23 0.09
CA ALA A 156 2.51 -6.46 -0.37
C ALA A 156 3.64 -6.81 0.59
N TYR A 157 3.64 -8.05 1.07
CA TYR A 157 4.62 -8.57 2.01
C TYR A 157 5.61 -9.48 1.30
N VAL A 158 6.86 -9.45 1.73
CA VAL A 158 7.88 -10.43 1.33
C VAL A 158 8.50 -11.02 2.58
N TRP A 159 8.37 -12.33 2.75
CA TRP A 159 8.98 -13.05 3.87
C TRP A 159 10.38 -13.54 3.51
N THR A 160 11.27 -13.51 4.49
CA THR A 160 12.60 -14.12 4.40
C THR A 160 12.86 -14.95 5.66
N ALA A 161 13.67 -16.00 5.52
CA ALA A 161 14.05 -16.84 6.64
C ALA A 161 15.50 -17.32 6.53
N THR A 162 16.12 -17.60 7.67
CA THR A 162 17.35 -18.38 7.76
C THR A 162 17.12 -19.64 8.58
N LYS A 163 17.80 -20.74 8.25
CA LYS A 163 17.85 -22.00 9.01
C LYS A 163 19.27 -22.20 9.50
N ASN A 164 19.48 -22.22 10.81
CA ASN A 164 20.80 -22.35 11.43
C ASN A 164 21.82 -21.36 10.82
N THR A 165 21.42 -20.09 10.64
CA THR A 165 22.16 -19.00 9.98
C THR A 165 22.25 -19.04 8.45
N ALA A 166 21.97 -20.18 7.80
CA ALA A 166 21.96 -20.26 6.34
C ALA A 166 20.64 -19.70 5.77
N ALA A 167 20.70 -18.90 4.71
CA ALA A 167 19.49 -18.39 4.05
C ALA A 167 18.62 -19.54 3.51
N VAL A 168 17.31 -19.46 3.74
CA VAL A 168 16.34 -20.37 3.12
C VAL A 168 16.06 -19.84 1.71
N PRO A 169 16.44 -20.56 0.63
CA PRO A 169 16.36 -20.02 -0.73
C PRO A 169 14.93 -19.70 -1.18
N SER A 170 13.96 -20.46 -0.68
CA SER A 170 12.54 -20.21 -0.90
C SER A 170 11.74 -20.53 0.35
N ILE A 171 11.00 -19.55 0.86
CA ILE A 171 10.11 -19.69 2.03
C ILE A 171 9.03 -20.77 1.83
N SER A 172 8.62 -21.03 0.58
CA SER A 172 7.61 -22.05 0.27
C SER A 172 8.07 -23.48 0.57
N THR A 173 9.37 -23.69 0.77
CA THR A 173 9.92 -25.01 1.14
C THR A 173 9.72 -25.35 2.61
N ILE A 174 9.39 -24.36 3.45
CA ILE A 174 9.30 -24.52 4.91
C ILE A 174 7.92 -24.15 5.47
N GLY A 175 7.03 -23.59 4.65
CA GLY A 175 5.76 -23.08 5.12
C GLY A 175 4.91 -22.45 4.03
N THR A 176 3.82 -21.83 4.46
CA THR A 176 2.83 -21.19 3.58
C THR A 176 2.62 -19.74 3.96
N ASP A 177 2.67 -18.86 2.97
CA ASP A 177 2.27 -17.45 3.09
C ASP A 177 0.78 -17.31 2.77
N LEU A 178 0.03 -16.58 3.61
CA LEU A 178 -1.36 -16.25 3.36
C LEU A 178 -1.52 -15.29 2.16
N ALA A 179 -0.46 -14.56 1.79
CA ALA A 179 -0.45 -13.57 0.72
C ALA A 179 -1.57 -12.51 0.88
N SER A 180 -1.86 -12.13 2.12
CA SER A 180 -2.83 -11.10 2.44
C SER A 180 -2.33 -9.73 2.00
N GLN A 181 -3.23 -8.95 1.39
CA GLN A 181 -2.98 -7.57 0.95
C GLN A 181 -3.46 -6.52 1.97
N SER A 182 -3.92 -6.98 3.14
CA SER A 182 -4.37 -6.13 4.24
C SER A 182 -3.22 -5.73 5.18
N ALA A 183 -3.54 -4.98 6.23
CA ALA A 183 -2.59 -4.59 7.27
C ALA A 183 -2.01 -5.77 8.06
N ILE A 184 -2.54 -6.99 7.88
CA ILE A 184 -2.06 -8.21 8.54
C ILE A 184 -1.77 -9.27 7.48
N ASN A 185 -0.58 -9.87 7.54
CA ASN A 185 -0.24 -11.06 6.78
C ASN A 185 0.37 -12.13 7.70
N THR A 186 0.20 -13.39 7.37
CA THR A 186 0.69 -14.51 8.19
C THR A 186 1.48 -15.49 7.37
N PHE A 187 2.61 -15.94 7.91
CA PHE A 187 3.35 -17.08 7.40
C PHE A 187 3.22 -18.24 8.39
N THR A 188 2.76 -19.40 7.91
CA THR A 188 2.68 -20.63 8.71
C THR A 188 3.90 -21.49 8.47
N LEU A 189 4.81 -21.55 9.44
CA LEU A 189 5.92 -22.49 9.45
C LEU A 189 5.40 -23.87 9.88
N ASN A 190 5.49 -24.84 8.95
CA ASN A 190 5.00 -26.21 9.15
C ASN A 190 6.02 -27.27 8.68
N THR A 191 7.29 -26.88 8.53
CA THR A 191 8.37 -27.80 8.16
C THR A 191 8.61 -28.87 9.23
N THR A 192 9.00 -30.07 8.79
CA THR A 192 9.39 -31.18 9.66
C THR A 192 10.90 -31.23 9.90
N ASP A 193 11.65 -30.44 9.14
CA ASP A 193 13.09 -30.32 9.24
C ASP A 193 13.50 -29.64 10.54
N ALA A 194 14.28 -30.35 11.36
CA ALA A 194 14.81 -29.77 12.59
C ALA A 194 15.77 -28.61 12.30
N GLY A 195 15.72 -27.59 13.15
CA GLY A 195 16.60 -26.42 13.04
C GLY A 195 16.05 -25.19 13.77
N ILE A 196 16.88 -24.15 13.81
CA ILE A 196 16.51 -22.83 14.32
C ILE A 196 16.19 -21.96 13.10
N TYR A 197 14.96 -21.49 13.03
CA TYR A 197 14.47 -20.65 11.95
C TYR A 197 14.33 -19.21 12.42
N VAL A 198 14.93 -18.25 11.72
CA VAL A 198 14.81 -16.82 12.02
C VAL A 198 14.11 -16.14 10.85
N PHE A 199 12.94 -15.57 11.11
CA PHE A 199 12.08 -14.90 10.14
C PHE A 199 12.23 -13.39 10.19
N ASN A 200 12.19 -12.78 9.01
CA ASN A 200 11.97 -11.36 8.83
C ASN A 200 10.94 -11.13 7.70
N ALA A 201 10.42 -9.91 7.59
CA ALA A 201 9.54 -9.52 6.51
C ALA A 201 9.80 -8.07 6.09
N THR A 202 9.52 -7.77 4.82
CA THR A 202 9.32 -6.42 4.33
C THR A 202 7.86 -6.21 3.93
N VAL A 203 7.42 -4.95 3.97
CA VAL A 203 6.10 -4.54 3.47
C VAL A 203 6.22 -3.27 2.65
N LYS A 204 5.55 -3.23 1.51
CA LYS A 204 5.44 -2.03 0.66
C LYS A 204 3.99 -1.71 0.34
N TYR A 205 3.74 -0.47 -0.09
CA TYR A 205 2.46 -0.11 -0.67
C TYR A 205 2.35 -0.64 -2.09
N VAL A 206 1.17 -1.12 -2.44
CA VAL A 206 0.78 -1.48 -3.80
C VAL A 206 -0.60 -0.90 -4.10
N LYS A 207 -0.94 -0.80 -5.38
CA LYS A 207 -2.26 -0.36 -5.80
C LYS A 207 -3.20 -1.56 -5.88
N THR A 208 -4.45 -1.36 -5.50
CA THR A 208 -5.50 -2.35 -5.73
C THR A 208 -5.67 -2.64 -7.21
N THR A 209 -6.23 -3.81 -7.52
CA THR A 209 -6.70 -4.11 -8.88
C THR A 209 -7.79 -3.12 -9.27
N GLY A 210 -7.56 -2.34 -10.33
CA GLY A 210 -8.49 -1.32 -10.83
C GLY A 210 -8.07 0.12 -10.52
N ASN A 211 -7.12 0.35 -9.60
CA ASN A 211 -6.55 1.68 -9.38
C ASN A 211 -5.54 2.04 -10.49
N THR A 212 -5.94 2.95 -11.37
CA THR A 212 -5.16 3.41 -12.53
C THR A 212 -4.15 4.50 -12.21
N GLY A 213 -4.17 5.07 -11.00
CA GLY A 213 -3.23 6.10 -10.57
C GLY A 213 -1.77 5.62 -10.57
N ALA A 214 -0.80 6.53 -10.54
CA ALA A 214 0.61 6.19 -10.43
C ALA A 214 1.05 6.14 -8.96
N LEU A 215 1.76 5.09 -8.53
CA LEU A 215 2.45 5.08 -7.24
C LEU A 215 3.93 5.41 -7.50
N LYS A 216 4.42 6.52 -6.95
CA LYS A 216 5.82 6.93 -7.01
C LYS A 216 6.40 6.95 -5.62
N SER A 217 7.60 6.42 -5.49
CA SER A 217 8.30 6.27 -4.20
C SER A 217 9.73 6.77 -4.36
N GLY A 218 10.29 7.40 -3.33
CA GLY A 218 11.68 7.85 -3.37
C GLY A 218 12.67 6.69 -3.36
N ASP A 219 12.29 5.55 -2.79
CA ASP A 219 13.07 4.31 -2.77
C ASP A 219 12.88 3.44 -4.03
N SER A 220 11.97 3.83 -4.94
CA SER A 220 11.55 3.05 -6.11
C SER A 220 10.97 1.65 -5.79
N ASN A 221 10.71 1.36 -4.51
CA ASN A 221 10.25 0.05 -4.01
C ASN A 221 8.86 0.12 -3.37
N GLY A 222 8.12 1.22 -3.56
CA GLY A 222 6.78 1.38 -2.99
C GLY A 222 6.82 1.66 -1.50
N CYS A 223 7.89 2.32 -1.04
CA CYS A 223 8.08 2.75 0.34
C CYS A 223 8.19 1.54 1.26
N GLU A 224 9.18 0.71 0.96
CA GLU A 224 9.39 -0.55 1.63
C GLU A 224 9.87 -0.33 3.06
N VAL A 225 9.22 -1.01 4.00
CA VAL A 225 9.61 -1.03 5.42
C VAL A 225 9.97 -2.45 5.80
N THR A 226 11.14 -2.63 6.40
CA THR A 226 11.57 -3.90 6.98
C THR A 226 11.16 -3.98 8.45
N ALA A 227 10.76 -5.15 8.93
CA ALA A 227 10.46 -5.32 10.34
C ALA A 227 11.73 -5.09 11.18
N ALA A 228 11.60 -4.28 12.24
CA ALA A 228 12.74 -3.94 13.09
C ALA A 228 13.27 -5.13 13.91
N THR A 229 12.39 -6.10 14.21
CA THR A 229 12.70 -7.26 15.05
C THR A 229 12.34 -8.54 14.33
N THR A 230 13.30 -9.46 14.23
CA THR A 230 13.11 -10.80 13.67
C THR A 230 12.41 -11.75 14.65
N GLN A 231 11.76 -12.80 14.15
CA GLN A 231 11.16 -13.85 14.98
C GLN A 231 11.87 -15.18 14.83
N THR A 232 12.24 -15.79 15.96
CA THR A 232 12.92 -17.10 15.99
C THR A 232 11.97 -18.23 16.40
N VAL A 233 11.96 -19.31 15.64
CA VAL A 233 11.20 -20.54 15.95
C VAL A 233 12.15 -21.74 15.90
N THR A 234 12.09 -22.61 16.91
CA THR A 234 12.91 -23.84 16.95
C THR A 234 12.07 -25.06 16.59
N VAL A 235 12.45 -25.76 15.53
CA VAL A 235 11.86 -27.06 15.16
C VAL A 235 12.75 -28.16 15.74
N THR A 236 12.21 -28.94 16.68
CA THR A 236 12.97 -30.01 17.34
C THR A 236 12.79 -31.35 16.62
N PRO A 237 13.83 -32.20 16.55
CA PRO A 237 13.69 -33.54 16.01
C PRO A 237 12.81 -34.42 16.90
N LYS A 238 12.29 -35.51 16.33
CA LYS A 238 11.59 -36.55 17.10
C LYS A 238 12.57 -37.20 18.09
N PRO A 239 12.20 -37.32 19.38
CA PRO A 239 12.99 -38.11 20.32
C PRO A 239 13.17 -39.55 19.83
N VAL A 240 14.36 -40.12 20.04
CA VAL A 240 14.61 -41.54 19.73
C VAL A 240 13.73 -42.43 20.60
N ARG A 241 13.32 -43.58 20.05
CA ARG A 241 12.60 -44.59 20.82
C ARG A 241 13.51 -45.11 21.94
N PRO A 242 13.09 -45.07 23.23
CA PRO A 242 13.91 -45.61 24.31
C PRO A 242 14.06 -47.14 24.17
N THR A 243 15.24 -47.67 24.51
CA THR A 243 15.53 -49.11 24.57
C THR A 243 15.74 -49.52 26.02
N ILE A 244 15.07 -50.59 26.46
CA ILE A 244 15.24 -51.17 27.80
C ILE A 244 16.22 -52.34 27.68
N VAL A 245 17.25 -52.35 28.52
CA VAL A 245 18.23 -53.44 28.63
C VAL A 245 18.24 -53.97 30.06
N VAL A 246 18.45 -55.28 30.22
CA VAL A 246 18.64 -55.92 31.52
C VAL A 246 20.10 -55.70 31.96
N GLN A 247 20.32 -55.34 33.23
CA GLN A 247 21.64 -55.27 33.86
C GLN A 247 21.92 -56.52 34.68
#